data_AF-A0A920SGV8-F1
#
_entry.id   AF-A0A920SGV8-F1
#
_cell.length_a   1.000
_cell.length_b   1.000
_cell.length_c   1.000
_cell.angle_alpha   90.00
_cell.angle_beta   90.00
_cell.angle_gamma   90.00
#
_symmetry.space_group_name_H-M   'P 1'
#
loop_
_entity.id
_entity.type
_entity.pdbx_description
1 polymer ?
#
loop_
_entity_poly.entity_id
_entity_poly.type
_entity_poly.pdbx_seq_one_letter_code
_entity_poly.pdbx_strand_id
1 'polypeptide(L)' 'MTGPYKLVSFTADQSMSVVAHKDYWQGQPALDRVEYVAFTESETRLIALQAVT' A
#
# COMPACT_ATOMS: atom_id res chain seq x y z
N MET A 1 -2.84 -1.22 -17.86
CA MET A 1 -2.75 -0.74 -16.47
C MET A 1 -2.25 0.70 -16.50
N THR A 2 -3.09 1.65 -16.09
CA THR A 2 -2.87 3.10 -16.28
C THR A 2 -2.56 3.86 -15.00
N GLY A 3 -2.51 3.19 -13.84
CA GLY A 3 -2.23 3.81 -12.54
C GLY A 3 -0.75 3.89 -12.18
N PRO A 4 -0.41 4.64 -11.11
CA PRO A 4 0.97 4.87 -10.64
C PRO A 4 1.60 3.65 -9.96
N TYR A 5 0.83 2.65 -9.53
CA TYR A 5 1.35 1.44 -8.89
C TYR A 5 0.79 0.17 -9.55
N LYS A 6 1.58 -0.89 -9.55
CA LYS A 6 1.24 -2.23 -10.07
C LYS A 6 0.99 -3.17 -8.89
N LEU A 7 -0.07 -3.98 -8.97
CA LEU A 7 -0.35 -5.02 -7.98
C LEU A 7 0.75 -6.08 -7.96
N VAL A 8 1.28 -6.39 -6.78
CA VAL A 8 2.22 -7.50 -6.55
C VAL A 8 1.52 -8.67 -5.88
N SER A 9 0.77 -8.41 -4.82
CA SER A 9 0.05 -9.44 -4.08
C SER A 9 -1.24 -8.89 -3.49
N PHE A 10 -2.22 -9.78 -3.36
CA PHE A 10 -3.49 -9.49 -2.71
C PHE A 10 -3.91 -10.70 -1.90
N THR A 11 -4.25 -10.49 -0.64
CA THR A 11 -4.90 -11.46 0.23
C THR A 11 -6.15 -10.81 0.79
N ALA A 12 -7.31 -11.36 0.45
CA ALA A 12 -8.60 -10.81 0.86
C ALA A 12 -8.67 -10.63 2.38
N ASP A 13 -9.24 -9.49 2.78
CA ASP A 13 -9.43 -9.07 4.17
C ASP A 13 -8.15 -9.00 5.03
N GLN A 14 -6.97 -9.04 4.41
CA GLN A 14 -5.68 -9.05 5.11
C GLN A 14 -4.74 -7.97 4.58
N SER A 15 -4.34 -8.08 3.31
CA SER A 15 -3.28 -7.21 2.78
C SER A 15 -3.25 -7.09 1.26
N MET A 16 -2.61 -6.02 0.79
CA MET A 16 -2.28 -5.81 -0.61
C MET A 16 -0.94 -5.10 -0.72
N SER A 17 -0.06 -5.60 -1.58
CA SER A 17 1.23 -4.98 -1.90
C SER A 17 1.22 -4.45 -3.33
N VAL A 18 1.68 -3.22 -3.52
CA VAL A 18 1.84 -2.61 -4.84
C VAL A 18 3.23 -1.99 -4.99
N VAL A 19 3.77 -2.02 -6.20
CA VAL A 19 5.10 -1.44 -6.53
C VAL A 19 4.99 -0.35 -7.57
N ALA A 20 5.93 0.59 -7.54
CA ALA A 20 5.95 1.73 -8.45
C ALA A 20 5.87 1.30 -9.93
N HIS A 21 4.94 1.91 -10.66
CA HIS A 21 4.94 1.87 -12.12
C HIS A 21 5.93 2.91 -12.63
N LYS A 22 7.20 2.48 -12.85
CA LYS A 22 8.27 3.40 -13.26
C LYS A 22 7.97 4.17 -14.56
N ASP A 23 7.21 3.56 -15.46
CA ASP A 23 6.78 4.16 -16.74
C ASP A 23 5.41 4.85 -16.65
N TYR A 24 4.97 5.25 -15.45
CA TYR A 24 3.70 5.96 -15.28
C TYR A 24 3.70 7.30 -16.02
N TRP A 25 2.62 7.56 -16.76
CA TRP A 25 2.54 8.66 -17.73
C TRP A 25 2.59 10.07 -17.11
N GLN A 26 2.30 10.23 -15.81
CA GLN A 26 2.49 11.49 -15.09
C GLN A 26 3.83 11.57 -14.35
N GLY A 27 4.77 10.68 -14.66
CA GLY A 27 6.08 10.60 -14.01
C GLY A 27 6.14 9.52 -12.94
N GLN A 28 7.36 9.14 -12.56
CA GLN A 28 7.58 8.07 -11.59
C GLN A 28 7.04 8.44 -10.19
N PRO A 29 6.30 7.53 -9.50
CA PRO A 29 5.90 7.75 -8.12
C PRO A 29 7.09 7.93 -7.19
N ALA A 30 6.92 8.75 -6.14
CA ALA A 30 7.99 9.03 -5.18
C ALA A 30 8.33 7.85 -4.26
N LEU A 31 7.41 6.91 -4.07
CA LEU A 31 7.60 5.72 -3.25
C LEU A 31 7.77 4.50 -4.13
N ASP A 32 8.73 3.63 -3.79
CA ASP A 32 8.96 2.38 -4.51
C ASP A 32 7.85 1.35 -4.30
N ARG A 33 7.15 1.43 -3.16
CA ARG A 33 6.19 0.43 -2.69
C ARG A 33 5.16 1.05 -1.76
N VAL A 34 3.93 0.52 -1.81
CA VAL A 34 2.89 0.79 -0.83
C VAL A 34 2.34 -0.54 -0.34
N GLU A 35 2.24 -0.68 0.98
CA GLU A 35 1.64 -1.83 1.65
C GLU A 35 0.32 -1.40 2.29
N TYR A 36 -0.77 -2.05 1.87
CA TYR A 36 -2.08 -1.88 2.48
C TYR A 36 -2.31 -3.02 3.47
N VAL A 37 -2.58 -2.68 4.72
CA VAL A 37 -2.89 -3.63 5.79
C VAL A 37 -4.32 -3.36 6.26
N ALA A 38 -5.15 -4.39 6.25
CA ALA A 38 -6.52 -4.30 6.70
C ALA A 38 -6.59 -4.34 8.24
N PHE A 39 -7.33 -3.38 8.81
CA PHE A 39 -7.73 -3.38 10.22
C PHE A 39 -9.23 -3.17 10.27
N THR A 40 -9.94 -4.08 10.94
CA THR A 40 -11.39 -3.95 11.17
C THR A 40 -11.67 -2.91 12.25
N GLU A 41 -10.89 -2.95 13.34
CA GLU A 41 -11.03 -2.05 14.47
C GLU A 41 -10.16 -0.80 14.34
N SER A 42 -10.73 0.37 14.63
CA SER A 42 -10.02 1.65 14.59
C SER A 42 -8.94 1.76 15.67
N GLU A 43 -9.19 1.21 16.86
CA GLU A 43 -8.22 1.21 17.96
C GLU A 43 -6.97 0.40 17.63
N THR A 44 -7.13 -0.79 17.04
CA THR A 44 -6.00 -1.61 16.58
C THR A 44 -5.16 -0.87 15.55
N ARG A 45 -5.78 -0.14 14.63
CA ARG A 45 -5.09 0.70 13.65
C ARG A 45 -4.28 1.83 14.31
N LEU A 46 -4.85 2.47 15.35
CA LEU A 46 -4.17 3.51 16.10
C LEU A 46 -2.97 2.97 16.87
N ILE A 47 -3.12 1.84 17.55
CA ILE A 47 -2.02 1.18 18.27
C ILE A 47 -0.91 0.78 17.28
N ALA A 48 -1.26 0.22 16.13
CA ALA A 48 -0.30 -0.15 15.09
C ALA A 48 0.49 1.06 14.58
N LEU A 49 -0.16 2.22 14.43
CA LEU A 49 0.51 3.47 14.05
C LEU A 49 1.48 3.96 15.14
N GLN A 50 1.07 3.87 16.41
CA GLN A 50 1.88 4.33 17.54
C GLN A 50 3.08 3.41 17.81
N ALA A 51 2.91 2.10 17.64
CA ALA A 51 3.95 1.11 17.92
C ALA A 51 5.13 1.17 16.95
N VAL A 52 5.00 1.87 15.81
CA VAL A 52 6.05 2.09 14.81
C VAL A 52 6.84 3.39 15.08
N THR A 53 6.63 4.01 16.25
CA THR A 53 7.46 5.14 16.74
C THR A 53 8.74 4.63 17.38
#